data_AF-A0A9E4BGV5-F1
#
_entry.id   AF-A0A9E4BGV5-F1
#
_cell.length_a   1.000
_cell.length_b   1.000
_cell.length_c   1.000
_cell.angle_alpha   90.00
_cell.angle_beta   90.00
_cell.angle_gamma   90.00
#
_symmetry.space_group_name_H-M   'P 1'
#
loop_
_entity.id
_entity.type
_entity.pdbx_description
1 polymer ?
#
loop_
_entity_poly.entity_id
_entity_poly.type
_entity_poly.pdbx_seq_one_letter_code
_entity_poly.pdbx_strand_id
1 'polypeptide(L)'
;MLRTDLRGITDIADITSGDINNIGETQGKAFYQQRVTTSQLRTFYSAVNRIRVQSQQEREFTSLERSLILLKPKLAYAAGRHPRQLKPFREFMVQAIDGVVNSKKKGDALTNFFDLLEAVVAYHKFHGGN
;
A
#
# COMPACT_ATOMS: atom_id res chain seq x y z
N MET A 1 -4.30 20.17 8.68
CA MET A 1 -5.35 19.13 8.75
C MET A 1 -4.67 17.82 8.43
N LEU A 2 -4.82 16.81 9.29
CA LEU A 2 -4.19 15.49 9.07
C LEU A 2 -4.93 14.75 7.95
N ARG A 3 -4.19 14.13 7.03
CA ARG A 3 -4.76 13.47 5.84
C ARG A 3 -5.34 12.10 6.20
N THR A 4 -6.46 11.72 5.57
CA THR A 4 -7.16 10.43 5.80
C THR A 4 -7.13 9.50 4.58
N ASP A 5 -6.70 10.01 3.43
CA ASP A 5 -6.51 9.26 2.20
C ASP A 5 -5.42 9.92 1.32
N LEU A 6 -5.16 9.33 0.15
CA LEU A 6 -4.13 9.80 -0.79
C LEU A 6 -4.63 10.92 -1.73
N ARG A 7 -5.89 11.36 -1.65
CA ARG A 7 -6.42 12.41 -2.53
C ARG A 7 -5.75 13.74 -2.21
N GLY A 8 -5.34 14.46 -3.25
CA GLY A 8 -4.63 15.73 -3.10
C GLY A 8 -3.22 15.59 -2.52
N ILE A 9 -2.68 14.36 -2.43
CA ILE A 9 -1.25 14.14 -2.23
C ILE A 9 -0.59 14.24 -3.61
N THR A 10 0.32 15.20 -3.76
CA THR A 10 1.01 15.44 -5.04
C THR A 10 2.11 14.42 -5.27
N ASP A 11 2.83 14.05 -4.19
CA ASP A 11 3.88 13.04 -4.21
C ASP A 11 3.83 12.27 -2.88
N ILE A 12 3.84 10.93 -2.95
CA ILE A 12 3.87 10.07 -1.77
C ILE A 12 5.18 10.20 -0.99
N ALA A 13 6.25 10.71 -1.61
CA ALA A 13 7.49 11.05 -0.92
C ALA A 13 7.34 12.17 0.12
N ASP A 14 6.31 13.02 0.00
CA ASP A 14 6.15 14.21 0.84
C ASP A 14 5.15 13.99 1.99
N ILE A 15 4.62 12.77 2.16
CA ILE A 15 3.73 12.45 3.28
C ILE A 15 4.54 12.33 4.57
N THR A 16 4.02 12.90 5.67
CA THR A 16 4.68 12.83 6.97
C THR A 16 4.38 11.52 7.69
N SER A 17 5.12 11.20 8.74
CA SER A 17 4.78 10.09 9.65
C SER A 17 3.38 10.23 10.26
N GLY A 18 2.96 11.48 10.53
CA GLY A 18 1.59 11.78 10.95
C GLY A 18 0.56 11.44 9.88
N ASP A 19 0.83 11.74 8.61
CA ASP A 19 -0.06 11.35 7.50
C ASP A 19 -0.12 9.84 7.34
N ILE A 20 1.03 9.15 7.39
CA ILE A 20 1.10 7.67 7.32
C ILE A 20 0.24 7.04 8.41
N ASN A 21 0.36 7.51 9.65
CA ASN A 21 -0.42 7.00 10.77
C ASN A 21 -1.93 7.18 10.55
N ASN A 22 -2.36 8.39 10.20
CA ASN A 22 -3.79 8.69 10.05
C ASN A 22 -4.44 8.02 8.84
N ILE A 23 -3.73 7.97 7.70
CA ILE A 23 -4.18 7.24 6.52
C ILE A 23 -4.22 5.75 6.83
N GLY A 24 -3.17 5.22 7.45
CA GLY A 24 -3.07 3.82 7.86
C GLY A 24 -4.23 3.39 8.76
N GLU A 25 -4.55 4.19 9.79
CA GLU A 25 -5.67 3.93 10.69
C GLU A 25 -7.01 3.97 9.97
N THR A 26 -7.25 5.03 9.20
CA THR A 26 -8.49 5.22 8.45
C THR A 26 -8.75 4.05 7.49
N GLN A 27 -7.74 3.69 6.70
CA GLN A 27 -7.86 2.64 5.68
C GLN A 27 -7.86 1.24 6.31
N GLY A 28 -7.03 1.00 7.33
CA GLY A 28 -7.03 -0.25 8.09
C GLY A 28 -8.40 -0.58 8.69
N LYS A 29 -9.04 0.42 9.32
CA LYS A 29 -10.43 0.32 9.82
C LYS A 29 -11.42 0.06 8.69
N ALA A 30 -11.33 0.81 7.59
CA ALA A 30 -12.24 0.66 6.46
C ALA A 30 -12.15 -0.74 5.83
N PHE A 31 -10.94 -1.27 5.64
CA PHE A 31 -10.74 -2.61 5.09
C PHE A 31 -11.22 -3.71 6.03
N TYR A 32 -11.08 -3.52 7.35
CA TYR A 32 -11.68 -4.42 8.34
C TYR A 32 -13.21 -4.44 8.20
N GLN A 33 -13.85 -3.27 8.13
CA GLN A 33 -15.30 -3.14 7.96
C GLN A 33 -15.80 -3.76 6.64
N GLN A 34 -14.98 -3.68 5.58
CA GLN A 34 -15.24 -4.33 4.28
C GLN A 34 -14.97 -5.83 4.29
N ARG A 35 -14.55 -6.41 5.43
CA ARG A 35 -14.24 -7.83 5.61
C ARG A 35 -13.10 -8.32 4.72
N VAL A 36 -12.10 -7.48 4.46
CA VAL A 36 -10.82 -7.95 3.93
C VAL A 36 -10.19 -8.85 4.98
N THR A 37 -9.81 -10.07 4.61
CA THR A 37 -9.24 -11.04 5.56
C THR A 37 -7.76 -10.79 5.80
N THR A 38 -7.22 -11.20 6.96
CA THR A 38 -5.76 -11.13 7.19
C THR A 38 -5.00 -11.98 6.18
N SER A 39 -5.57 -13.09 5.71
CA SER A 39 -4.92 -13.89 4.67
C SER A 39 -4.74 -13.11 3.36
N GLN A 40 -5.74 -12.34 2.94
CA GLN A 40 -5.66 -11.49 1.75
C GLN A 40 -4.62 -10.37 1.92
N LEU A 41 -4.66 -9.65 3.05
CA LEU A 41 -3.67 -8.60 3.35
C LEU A 41 -2.25 -9.17 3.45
N ARG A 42 -2.07 -10.29 4.16
CA ARG A 42 -0.77 -10.96 4.31
C ARG A 42 -0.20 -11.38 2.97
N THR A 43 -1.01 -11.92 2.06
CA THR A 43 -0.55 -12.28 0.71
C THR A 43 0.02 -11.06 -0.03
N PHE A 44 -0.66 -9.91 0.04
CA PHE A 44 -0.17 -8.68 -0.57
C PHE A 44 1.07 -8.13 0.14
N TYR A 45 1.03 -8.06 1.47
CA TYR A 45 2.16 -7.64 2.31
C TYR A 45 3.42 -8.47 2.03
N SER A 46 3.30 -9.79 1.91
CA SER A 46 4.43 -10.66 1.56
C SER A 46 5.00 -10.36 0.17
N ALA A 47 4.16 -10.00 -0.80
CA ALA A 47 4.64 -9.62 -2.13
C ALA A 47 5.41 -8.29 -2.09
N VAL A 48 4.92 -7.31 -1.32
CA VAL A 48 5.59 -6.02 -1.11
C VAL A 48 6.88 -6.19 -0.31
N ASN A 49 6.89 -7.05 0.71
CA ASN A 49 8.09 -7.30 1.51
C ASN A 49 9.23 -7.92 0.67
N ARG A 50 8.92 -8.72 -0.36
CA ARG A 50 9.95 -9.19 -1.30
C ARG A 50 10.58 -8.04 -2.08
N ILE A 51 9.78 -7.03 -2.44
CA ILE A 51 10.28 -5.81 -3.10
C ILE A 51 11.10 -4.97 -2.12
N ARG A 52 10.69 -4.89 -0.84
CA ARG A 52 11.47 -4.23 0.23
C ARG A 52 12.85 -4.88 0.42
N VAL A 53 12.94 -6.21 0.34
CA VAL A 53 14.22 -6.92 0.36
C VAL A 53 15.01 -6.67 -0.93
N GLN A 54 14.37 -6.74 -2.10
CA GLN A 54 15.00 -6.44 -3.39
C GLN A 54 15.61 -5.03 -3.41
N SER A 55 14.92 -4.03 -2.85
CA SER A 55 15.41 -2.64 -2.82
C SER A 55 16.63 -2.43 -1.93
N GLN A 56 16.94 -3.35 -1.03
CA GLN A 56 18.17 -3.31 -0.22
C GLN A 56 19.39 -3.83 -1.01
N GLN A 57 19.16 -4.60 -2.06
CA GLN A 57 20.19 -5.25 -2.86
C GLN A 57 20.42 -4.55 -4.21
N GLU A 58 19.38 -3.95 -4.77
CA GLU A 58 19.42 -3.31 -6.07
C GLU A 58 19.80 -1.83 -6.00
N ARG A 59 20.65 -1.41 -6.94
CA ARG A 59 21.09 0.00 -7.09
C ARG A 59 20.19 0.79 -8.05
N GLU A 60 19.56 0.10 -8.99
CA GLU A 60 18.74 0.70 -10.04
C GLU A 60 17.25 0.60 -9.71
N PHE A 61 16.53 1.71 -9.83
CA PHE A 61 15.09 1.74 -9.52
C PHE A 61 14.23 1.05 -10.57
N THR A 62 14.72 0.89 -11.81
CA THR A 62 13.94 0.37 -12.95
C THR A 62 13.44 -1.07 -12.73
N SER A 63 14.22 -1.92 -12.07
CA SER A 63 13.83 -3.28 -11.68
C SER A 63 12.76 -3.28 -10.60
N LEU A 64 12.89 -2.42 -9.59
CA LEU A 64 11.91 -2.22 -8.53
C LEU A 64 10.60 -1.69 -9.09
N GLU A 65 10.67 -0.74 -10.02
CA GLU A 65 9.52 -0.16 -10.72
C GLU A 65 8.72 -1.23 -11.45
N ARG A 66 9.39 -2.11 -12.20
CA ARG A 66 8.74 -3.26 -12.84
C ARG A 66 8.04 -4.15 -11.80
N SER A 67 8.71 -4.49 -10.70
CA SER A 67 8.13 -5.31 -9.64
C SER A 67 6.89 -4.66 -9.00
N LEU A 68 6.94 -3.35 -8.74
CA LEU A 68 5.82 -2.56 -8.20
C LEU A 68 4.63 -2.54 -9.17
N ILE A 69 4.86 -2.25 -10.45
CA ILE A 69 3.81 -2.23 -11.47
C ILE A 69 3.11 -3.58 -11.57
N LEU A 70 3.86 -4.69 -11.45
CA LEU A 70 3.31 -6.05 -11.50
C LEU A 70 2.50 -6.46 -10.25
N LEU A 71 2.48 -5.65 -9.19
CA LEU A 71 1.52 -5.82 -8.10
C LEU A 71 0.09 -5.48 -8.54
N LYS A 72 -0.10 -4.53 -9.47
CA LYS A 72 -1.42 -4.10 -9.96
C LYS A 72 -2.23 -5.23 -10.60
N PRO A 73 -1.70 -6.04 -11.54
CA PRO A 73 -2.46 -7.18 -12.07
C PRO A 73 -2.74 -8.25 -11.01
N LYS A 74 -1.84 -8.46 -10.03
CA LYS A 74 -2.10 -9.38 -8.90
C LYS A 74 -3.28 -8.92 -8.05
N LEU A 75 -3.34 -7.61 -7.75
CA LEU A 75 -4.48 -6.98 -7.07
C LEU A 75 -5.76 -7.08 -7.90
N ALA A 76 -5.68 -6.86 -9.21
CA ALA A 76 -6.82 -6.97 -10.12
C ALA A 76 -7.40 -8.40 -10.12
N TYR A 77 -6.56 -9.43 -10.18
CA TYR A 77 -7.00 -10.81 -10.09
C TYR A 77 -7.66 -11.12 -8.74
N ALA A 78 -7.05 -10.70 -7.63
CA ALA A 78 -7.61 -10.91 -6.30
C ALA A 78 -8.98 -10.21 -6.15
N ALA A 79 -9.09 -8.97 -6.62
CA ALA A 79 -10.34 -8.22 -6.66
C ALA A 79 -11.38 -8.83 -7.61
N GLY A 80 -10.97 -9.49 -8.70
CA GLY A 80 -11.87 -10.24 -9.57
C GLY A 80 -12.52 -11.44 -8.85
N ARG A 81 -11.78 -12.12 -7.97
CA ARG A 81 -12.31 -13.23 -7.16
C ARG A 81 -13.16 -12.78 -5.97
N HIS A 82 -12.85 -11.64 -5.36
CA HIS A 82 -13.56 -11.11 -4.19
C HIS A 82 -13.91 -9.62 -4.35
N PRO A 83 -14.77 -9.26 -5.33
CA PRO A 83 -14.94 -7.87 -5.75
C PRO A 83 -15.54 -6.95 -4.68
N ARG A 84 -16.42 -7.47 -3.81
CA ARG A 84 -17.04 -6.68 -2.73
C ARG A 84 -16.06 -6.28 -1.63
N GLN A 85 -15.04 -7.10 -1.39
CA GLN A 85 -14.08 -6.91 -0.29
C GLN A 85 -12.82 -6.18 -0.79
N LEU A 86 -12.29 -6.59 -1.95
CA LEU A 86 -10.94 -6.20 -2.38
C LEU A 86 -10.88 -5.06 -3.39
N LYS A 87 -12.02 -4.60 -3.95
CA LYS A 87 -11.99 -3.44 -4.87
C LYS A 87 -11.44 -2.18 -4.20
N PRO A 88 -11.91 -1.76 -3.00
CA PRO A 88 -11.39 -0.55 -2.38
C PRO A 88 -9.93 -0.69 -1.95
N PHE A 89 -9.54 -1.86 -1.42
CA PHE A 89 -8.15 -2.17 -1.11
C PHE A 89 -7.25 -2.06 -2.36
N ARG A 90 -7.70 -2.63 -3.49
CA ARG A 90 -6.99 -2.51 -4.77
C ARG A 90 -6.85 -1.06 -5.19
N GLU A 91 -7.93 -0.29 -5.19
CA GLU A 91 -7.92 1.10 -5.64
C GLU A 91 -6.92 1.93 -4.83
N PHE A 92 -6.95 1.80 -3.51
CA PHE A 92 -6.01 2.47 -2.61
C PHE A 92 -4.55 2.06 -2.88
N MET A 93 -4.28 0.76 -3.03
CA MET A 93 -2.93 0.26 -3.29
C MET A 93 -2.41 0.65 -4.67
N VAL A 94 -3.27 0.68 -5.70
CA VAL A 94 -2.90 1.15 -7.04
C VAL A 94 -2.51 2.61 -7.00
N GLN A 95 -3.28 3.47 -6.30
CA GLN A 95 -2.92 4.88 -6.12
C GLN A 95 -1.58 5.05 -5.42
N ALA A 96 -1.32 4.28 -4.36
CA ALA A 96 -0.05 4.32 -3.66
C ALA A 96 1.12 3.89 -4.57
N ILE A 97 0.95 2.81 -5.33
CA ILE A 97 1.96 2.35 -6.31
C ILE A 97 2.19 3.41 -7.39
N ASP A 98 1.14 4.00 -7.95
CA ASP A 98 1.25 5.08 -8.94
C ASP A 98 1.99 6.30 -8.37
N GLY A 99 1.74 6.63 -7.10
CA GLY A 99 2.48 7.67 -6.37
C GLY A 99 3.99 7.40 -6.37
N VAL A 100 4.42 6.17 -6.08
CA VAL A 100 5.83 5.78 -6.11
C VAL A 100 6.40 5.84 -7.54
N VAL A 101 5.68 5.26 -8.51
CA VAL A 101 6.10 5.20 -9.92
C VAL A 101 6.16 6.58 -10.58
N ASN A 102 5.42 7.57 -10.09
CA ASN A 102 5.45 8.93 -10.61
C ASN A 102 6.31 9.91 -9.80
N SER A 103 6.72 9.54 -8.58
CA SER A 103 7.52 10.39 -7.69
C SER A 103 8.85 10.82 -8.30
N LYS A 104 9.32 12.03 -8.00
CA LYS A 104 10.70 12.44 -8.31
C LYS A 104 11.71 11.95 -7.26
N LYS A 105 11.24 11.59 -6.06
CA LYS A 105 12.03 11.13 -4.92
C LYS A 105 11.75 9.65 -4.66
N LYS A 106 12.15 8.79 -5.61
CA LYS A 106 11.79 7.36 -5.63
C LYS A 106 12.08 6.62 -4.34
N GLY A 107 13.23 6.89 -3.71
CA GLY A 107 13.62 6.25 -2.45
C GLY A 107 12.66 6.59 -1.31
N ASP A 108 12.43 7.89 -1.07
CA ASP A 108 11.52 8.37 -0.02
C ASP A 108 10.08 7.89 -0.28
N ALA A 109 9.62 7.97 -1.53
CA ALA A 109 8.32 7.47 -1.92
C ALA A 109 8.16 5.97 -1.64
N LEU A 110 9.19 5.18 -1.94
CA LEU A 110 9.18 3.74 -1.72
C LEU A 110 9.15 3.39 -0.22
N THR A 111 9.96 4.08 0.59
CA THR A 111 9.93 3.95 2.06
C THR A 111 8.55 4.30 2.61
N ASN A 112 7.99 5.44 2.20
CA ASN A 112 6.67 5.87 2.66
C ASN A 112 5.56 4.89 2.21
N PHE A 113 5.66 4.28 1.03
CA PHE A 113 4.73 3.23 0.60
C PHE A 113 4.82 1.99 1.49
N PHE A 114 6.04 1.57 1.85
CA PHE A 114 6.26 0.44 2.74
C PHE A 114 5.68 0.70 4.13
N ASP A 115 5.91 1.87 4.70
CA ASP A 115 5.42 2.26 6.01
C ASP A 115 3.91 2.42 6.01
N LEU A 116 3.33 2.97 4.93
CA LEU A 116 1.89 3.09 4.75
C LEU A 116 1.20 1.73 4.72
N LEU A 117 1.74 0.76 3.98
CA LEU A 117 1.18 -0.59 3.96
C LEU A 117 1.27 -1.26 5.34
N GLU A 118 2.39 -1.07 6.04
CA GLU A 118 2.59 -1.60 7.39
C GLU A 118 1.59 -1.01 8.38
N ALA A 119 1.36 0.31 8.33
CA ALA A 119 0.35 0.99 9.13
C ALA A 119 -1.06 0.45 8.84
N VAL A 120 -1.43 0.27 7.56
CA VAL A 120 -2.73 -0.32 7.18
C VAL A 120 -2.92 -1.72 7.77
N VAL A 121 -1.91 -2.58 7.66
CA VAL A 121 -1.98 -3.95 8.20
C VAL A 121 -2.06 -3.95 9.73
N ALA A 122 -1.27 -3.10 10.38
CA ALA A 122 -1.27 -2.97 11.84
C ALA A 122 -2.65 -2.51 12.36
N TYR A 123 -3.23 -1.45 11.77
CA TYR A 123 -4.53 -0.95 12.18
C TYR A 123 -5.69 -1.87 11.79
N HIS A 124 -5.60 -2.57 10.66
CA HIS A 124 -6.56 -3.63 10.33
C HIS A 124 -6.57 -4.73 11.41
N LYS A 125 -5.38 -5.16 11.86
CA LYS A 125 -5.26 -6.13 12.96
C LYS A 125 -5.80 -5.57 14.28
N PHE A 126 -5.48 -4.33 14.61
CA PHE A 126 -5.98 -3.64 15.81
C PHE A 126 -7.52 -3.61 15.87
N HIS A 127 -8.19 -3.39 14.75
CA HIS A 127 -9.66 -3.39 14.67
C HIS A 127 -10.30 -4.78 14.69
N GLY A 128 -9.53 -5.85 14.87
CA GLY A 128 -10.05 -7.22 14.98
C GLY A 128 -9.95 -8.04 13.69
N GLY A 129 -9.13 -7.61 12.74
CA GLY A 129 -8.75 -8.43 11.59
C GLY A 129 -8.16 -9.77 12.04
N ASN A 130 -8.66 -10.88 11.46
CA ASN A 130 -8.17 -12.22 11.77
C ASN A 130 -7.66 -12.96 10.53
#